data_AF-A0A7V9VUJ8-F1
#
_entry.id   AF-A0A7V9VUJ8-F1
#
_cell.length_a   1.000
_cell.length_b   1.000
_cell.length_c   1.000
_cell.angle_alpha   90.00
_cell.angle_beta   90.00
_cell.angle_gamma   90.00
#
_symmetry.space_group_name_H-M   'P 1'
#
loop_
_entity.id
_entity.type
_entity.pdbx_description
1 polymer ?
#
loop_
_entity_poly.entity_id
_entity_poly.type
_entity_poly.pdbx_seq_one_letter_code
_entity_poly.pdbx_strand_id
1 'polypeptide(L)' 'MTSTNTRNYVEPNKPWAPAFGAQLEAGGTRFSVWAPNARESVSVVLYDPAGRCDVPMTPLGDGRYEAWVSRVEAGTRYA' A
#
# COMPACT_ATOMS: atom_id res chain seq x y z
N MET A 1 48.55 13.27 3.51
CA MET A 1 47.24 13.30 4.18
C MET A 1 46.27 13.94 3.21
N THR A 2 45.48 13.13 2.51
CA THR A 2 44.60 13.58 1.41
C THR A 2 43.17 13.50 1.93
N SER A 3 42.54 14.65 2.20
CA SER A 3 41.16 14.72 2.68
C SER A 3 40.19 14.32 1.57
N THR A 4 39.47 13.22 1.79
CA THR A 4 38.35 12.80 0.95
C THR A 4 37.17 13.75 1.17
N ASN A 5 36.84 14.55 0.15
CA ASN A 5 35.68 15.42 0.14
C ASN A 5 34.42 14.57 -0.08
N THR A 6 33.79 14.13 1.00
CA THR A 6 32.50 13.43 0.98
C THR A 6 31.41 14.45 0.61
N ARG A 7 31.01 14.50 -0.66
CA ARG A 7 29.80 15.21 -1.07
C ARG A 7 28.60 14.52 -0.42
N ASN A 8 27.99 15.18 0.57
CA ASN A 8 26.71 14.80 1.14
C ASN A 8 25.64 14.89 0.04
N TYR A 9 25.24 13.74 -0.51
CA TYR A 9 24.14 13.67 -1.46
C TYR A 9 22.85 13.78 -0.64
N VAL A 10 22.21 14.94 -0.66
CA VAL A 10 20.84 15.08 -0.15
C VAL A 10 19.95 14.50 -1.24
N GLU A 11 19.30 13.36 -0.98
CA GLU A 11 18.31 12.84 -1.92
C GLU A 11 17.26 13.92 -2.18
N PRO A 12 16.94 14.24 -3.45
CA PRO A 12 15.86 15.17 -3.75
C PRO A 12 14.58 14.64 -3.11
N ASN A 13 13.92 15.48 -2.32
CA ASN A 13 12.67 15.15 -1.65
C ASN A 13 11.75 14.42 -2.62
N LYS A 14 11.51 13.13 -2.37
CA LYS A 14 10.55 12.34 -3.14
C LYS A 14 9.23 13.13 -3.16
N PRO A 15 8.69 13.49 -4.34
CA PRO A 15 7.42 14.22 -4.38
C PRO A 15 6.37 13.40 -3.62
N TRP A 16 5.64 14.07 -2.73
CA TRP A 16 4.57 13.42 -2.00
C TRP A 16 3.52 12.95 -3.01
N ALA A 17 3.42 11.63 -3.15
CA ALA A 17 2.39 10.96 -3.90
C ALA A 17 1.73 9.97 -2.94
N PRO A 18 0.41 10.05 -2.68
CA PRO A 18 -0.28 9.01 -1.96
C PRO A 18 -0.09 7.71 -2.73
N ALA A 19 0.47 6.71 -2.07
CA ALA A 19 0.67 5.43 -2.69
C ALA A 19 -0.69 4.72 -2.77
N PHE A 20 -1.13 4.46 -4.00
CA PHE A 20 -2.32 3.67 -4.30
C PHE A 20 -1.91 2.29 -4.85
N GLY A 21 -2.80 1.32 -4.70
CA GLY A 21 -2.55 -0.07 -5.02
C GLY A 21 -2.04 -0.87 -3.83
N ALA A 22 -1.33 -1.96 -4.12
CA ALA A 22 -0.73 -2.84 -3.14
C ALA A 22 0.72 -2.45 -2.87
N GLN A 23 1.05 -2.20 -1.60
CA GLN A 23 2.41 -1.94 -1.14
C GLN A 23 2.85 -3.02 -0.18
N LEU A 24 3.93 -3.72 -0.54
CA LEU A 24 4.59 -4.64 0.37
C LEU A 24 5.23 -3.84 1.52
N GLU A 25 4.90 -4.25 2.75
CA GLU A 25 5.46 -3.74 3.98
C GLU A 25 6.04 -4.90 4.80
N ALA A 26 6.76 -4.60 5.88
CA ALA A 26 7.27 -5.64 6.77
C ALA A 26 6.10 -6.47 7.34
N GLY A 27 6.02 -7.74 6.95
CA GLY A 27 5.04 -8.70 7.47
C GLY A 27 3.67 -8.69 6.78
N GLY A 28 3.48 -7.93 5.69
CA GLY A 28 2.21 -7.93 4.97
C GLY A 28 2.14 -6.94 3.83
N THR A 29 0.91 -6.63 3.40
CA THR A 29 0.64 -5.67 2.34
C THR A 29 -0.36 -4.62 2.82
N ARG A 30 -0.04 -3.35 2.57
CA ARG A 30 -1.01 -2.25 2.65
C ARG A 30 -1.68 -2.07 1.29
N PHE A 31 -3.00 -2.19 1.28
CA PHE A 31 -3.84 -1.88 0.13
C PHE A 31 -4.43 -0.48 0.30
N SER A 32 -4.35 0.33 -0.73
CA SER A 32 -4.90 1.69 -0.77
C SER A 32 -5.63 1.93 -2.08
N VAL A 33 -6.83 2.49 -2.04
CA VAL A 33 -7.59 2.82 -3.25
C VAL A 33 -8.33 4.15 -3.08
N TRP A 34 -8.49 4.87 -4.19
CA TRP A 34 -9.35 6.03 -4.26
C TRP A 34 -10.67 5.65 -4.93
N ALA A 35 -11.76 5.71 -4.17
CA ALA A 35 -13.10 5.33 -4.56
C ALA A 35 -14.14 6.33 -4.01
N PRO A 36 -14.10 7.61 -4.40
CA PRO A 36 -14.94 8.67 -3.82
C PRO A 36 -16.44 8.50 -4.04
N ASN A 37 -16.82 7.71 -5.05
CA ASN A 37 -18.22 7.43 -5.38
C ASN A 37 -18.70 6.06 -4.87
N ALA A 38 -17.91 5.37 -4.04
CA ALA A 38 -18.34 4.12 -3.41
C ALA A 38 -19.50 4.42 -2.45
N ARG A 39 -20.64 3.76 -2.67
CA ARG A 39 -21.89 4.07 -1.97
C ARG A 39 -22.05 3.35 -0.63
N GLU A 40 -21.35 2.24 -0.42
CA GLU A 40 -21.55 1.37 0.74
C GLU A 40 -20.24 1.07 1.46
N SER A 41 -19.44 0.16 0.89
CA SER A 41 -18.20 -0.31 1.46
C SER A 41 -17.22 -0.68 0.35
N VAL A 42 -15.93 -0.65 0.67
CA VAL A 42 -14.85 -1.10 -0.20
C VAL A 42 -14.14 -2.22 0.54
N SER A 43 -13.87 -3.31 -0.16
CA SER A 43 -13.11 -4.45 0.36
C SER A 43 -12.01 -4.79 -0.63
N VAL A 44 -10.86 -5.25 -0.12
CA VAL A 44 -9.90 -5.99 -0.94
C VAL A 44 -10.25 -7.47 -0.86
N VAL A 45 -10.39 -8.10 -2.02
CA VAL A 45 -10.64 -9.53 -2.12
C VAL A 45 -9.31 -10.24 -2.35
N LEU A 46 -8.90 -11.11 -1.44
CA LEU A 46 -7.69 -11.93 -1.57
C LEU A 46 -8.06 -13.33 -2.07
N TYR A 47 -7.24 -13.85 -2.98
CA TYR A 47 -7.36 -15.22 -3.48
C TYR A 47 -6.11 -16.00 -3.07
N ASP A 48 -6.28 -16.95 -2.16
CA ASP A 48 -5.26 -17.88 -1.72
C ASP A 48 -5.68 -19.34 -2.03
N PRO A 49 -4.84 -20.35 -1.75
CA PRO A 49 -5.20 -21.75 -1.95
C PRO A 49 -6.39 -22.23 -1.10
N ALA A 50 -6.71 -21.55 0.00
CA ALA A 50 -7.86 -21.85 0.85
C ALA A 50 -9.15 -21.21 0.33
N GLY A 51 -9.06 -20.21 -0.56
CA GLY A 51 -10.16 -19.68 -1.33
C GLY A 51 -10.17 -18.15 -1.37
N ARG A 52 -11.38 -17.60 -1.33
CA ARG A 52 -11.65 -16.16 -1.38
C ARG A 52 -11.78 -15.62 0.04
N CYS A 53 -11.06 -14.54 0.35
CA CYS A 53 -11.18 -13.80 1.60
C CYS A 53 -11.48 -12.32 1.31
N ASP A 54 -12.62 -11.82 1.77
CA ASP A 54 -12.97 -10.41 1.64
C ASP A 54 -12.50 -9.65 2.88
N VAL A 55 -11.60 -8.67 2.72
CA VAL A 55 -11.10 -7.82 3.81
C VAL A 55 -11.69 -6.42 3.67
N PRO A 56 -12.52 -5.96 4.62
CA PRO A 56 -13.11 -4.62 4.55
C PRO A 56 -12.02 -3.55 4.71
N MET A 57 -12.09 -2.51 3.87
CA MET A 57 -11.19 -1.37 3.92
C MET A 57 -11.77 -0.25 4.79
N THR A 58 -10.89 0.41 5.53
CA THR A 58 -11.23 1.56 6.38
C THR A 58 -11.23 2.84 5.54
N PRO A 59 -12.32 3.63 5.54
CA PRO A 59 -12.32 4.95 4.90
C PRO A 59 -11.43 5.91 5.69
N LEU A 60 -10.57 6.65 4.99
CA LEU A 60 -9.67 7.64 5.59
C LEU A 60 -10.10 9.09 5.35
N GLY A 61 -11.19 9.31 4.61
CA GLY A 61 -11.62 10.63 4.13
C GLY A 61 -11.25 10.87 2.66
N ASP A 62 -11.85 11.89 2.04
CA ASP A 62 -11.60 12.31 0.65
C ASP A 62 -11.75 11.19 -0.41
N GLY A 63 -12.58 10.18 -0.10
CA GLY A 63 -12.80 9.01 -0.94
C GLY A 63 -11.67 7.98 -0.92
N ARG A 64 -10.70 8.09 0.00
CA ARG A 64 -9.61 7.12 0.16
C ARG A 64 -10.02 6.00 1.12
N TYR A 65 -9.61 4.78 0.78
CA TYR A 65 -9.79 3.58 1.59
C TYR A 65 -8.47 2.84 1.76
N GLU A 66 -8.24 2.26 2.93
CA GLU A 66 -7.06 1.45 3.22
C GLU A 66 -7.36 0.16 3.99
N ALA A 67 -6.57 -0.87 3.74
CA ALA A 67 -6.51 -2.07 4.57
C ALA A 67 -5.05 -2.55 4.68
N TRP A 68 -4.63 -2.92 5.89
CA TRP A 68 -3.37 -3.66 6.09
C TRP A 68 -3.70 -5.12 6.32
N VAL A 69 -3.06 -6.00 5.55
CA VAL A 69 -3.26 -7.44 5.68
C VAL A 69 -1.92 -8.13 5.90
N SER A 70 -1.81 -8.81 7.04
CA SER A 70 -0.63 -9.60 7.38
C SER A 70 -0.45 -10.78 6.44
N ARG A 71 0.80 -11.21 6.22
CA ARG A 71 1.15 -12.44 5.48
C ARG A 71 0.66 -12.49 4.03
N VAL A 72 0.29 -11.34 3.47
CA VAL A 72 0.08 -11.19 2.02
C VAL A 72 1.43 -10.83 1.40
N GLU A 73 1.87 -11.66 0.46
CA GLU A 73 3.19 -11.60 -0.15
C GLU A 73 3.11 -11.30 -1.66
N ALA A 74 4.27 -11.09 -2.28
CA ALA A 74 4.35 -10.93 -3.72
C ALA A 74 3.78 -12.18 -4.42
N GLY A 75 2.89 -11.96 -5.38
CA GLY A 75 2.23 -13.03 -6.13
C GLY A 75 0.86 -13.45 -5.60
N THR A 76 0.45 -13.01 -4.40
CA THR A 76 -0.94 -13.15 -3.95
C THR A 76 -1.87 -12.36 -4.89
N ARG A 77 -2.91 -13.03 -5.39
CA ARG A 77 -3.90 -12.39 -6.28
C ARG A 77 -4.93 -11.63 -5.45
N TYR A 78 -5.34 -10.47 -5.95
CA TYR A 78 -6.36 -9.65 -5.32
C TYR A 78 -7.27 -8.96 -6.34
N ALA A 79 -8.44 -8.51 -5.89
CA ALA A 79 -9.37 -7.67 -6.64
C ALA A 79 -9.95 -6.56 -5.75
#